data_AF-A0A9D7SS72-F1
#
_entry.id   AF-A0A9D7SS72-F1
#
_cell.length_a   1.000
_cell.length_b   1.000
_cell.length_c   1.000
_cell.angle_alpha   90.00
_cell.angle_beta   90.00
_cell.angle_gamma   90.00
#
_symmetry.space_group_name_H-M   'P 1'
#
loop_
_entity.id
_entity.type
_entity.pdbx_description
1 polymer ?
#
loop_
_entity_poly.entity_id
_entity_poly.type
_entity_poly.pdbx_seq_one_letter_code
_entity_poly.pdbx_strand_id
1 'polypeptide(L)' 'MQTRPYLKPELSTSDKMIEAAGWLCLVCLWIISLEGYDDLPEIIPTHFNASMEVNDYGSKMTMLVLPVILPSPF' A
#
# COMPACT_ATOMS: atom_id res chain seq x y z
N MET A 1 0.49 41.68 -9.26
CA MET A 1 0.76 40.26 -8.91
C MET A 1 0.64 40.14 -7.39
N GLN A 2 -0.30 39.34 -6.88
CA GLN A 2 -0.40 39.10 -5.43
C GLN A 2 0.62 38.02 -5.04
N THR A 3 1.48 38.31 -4.06
CA THR A 3 2.40 37.33 -3.47
C THR A 3 1.59 36.32 -2.67
N ARG A 4 1.53 35.08 -3.13
CA ARG A 4 0.84 33.99 -2.42
C ARG A 4 1.71 33.55 -1.24
N PRO A 5 1.28 33.71 0.02
CA PRO A 5 2.08 33.30 1.16
C PRO A 5 2.22 31.77 1.17
N TYR A 6 3.46 31.27 1.19
CA TYR A 6 3.77 29.85 1.26
C TYR A 6 3.86 29.43 2.72
N LEU A 7 2.79 28.82 3.23
CA LEU A 7 2.76 28.24 4.58
C LEU A 7 3.36 26.84 4.52
N LYS A 8 4.47 26.60 5.21
CA LYS A 8 4.94 25.25 5.54
C LYS A 8 4.33 24.87 6.88
N PRO A 9 3.26 24.06 6.93
CA PRO A 9 2.74 23.59 8.21
C PRO A 9 3.82 22.77 8.91
N GLU A 10 4.06 23.06 10.19
CA GLU A 10 4.94 22.24 11.02
C GLU A 10 4.23 20.92 11.33
N LEU A 11 4.92 19.80 11.12
CA LEU A 11 4.39 18.49 11.45
C LEU A 11 4.28 18.36 12.97
N SER A 12 3.05 18.18 13.44
CA SER A 12 2.75 17.87 14.83
C SER A 12 3.32 16.49 15.21
N THR A 13 3.37 16.21 16.50
CA THR A 13 3.77 14.87 16.99
C THR A 13 2.86 13.78 16.44
N SER A 14 1.55 14.03 16.35
CA SER A 14 0.59 13.09 15.76
C SER A 14 0.88 12.82 14.29
N ASP A 15 1.24 13.83 13.50
CA ASP A 15 1.55 13.65 12.08
C ASP A 15 2.77 12.72 11.92
N LYS A 16 3.81 12.94 12.73
CA LYS A 16 5.02 12.10 12.71
C LYS A 16 4.74 10.66 13.16
N MET A 17 3.84 10.46 14.13
CA MET A 17 3.44 9.14 14.59
C MET A 17 2.66 8.38 13.51
N ILE A 18 1.71 9.05 12.85
CA ILE A 18 0.92 8.46 11.75
C ILE A 18 1.84 8.11 10.58
N GLU A 19 2.76 9.00 10.21
CA GLU A 19 3.75 8.75 9.16
C GLU A 19 4.61 7.53 9.50
N ALA A 20 5.15 7.45 10.72
CA ALA A 20 5.95 6.31 11.16
C ALA A 20 5.17 5.00 11.18
N ALA A 21 3.90 5.03 11.62
CA ALA A 21 3.02 3.87 11.57
C ALA A 21 2.74 3.42 10.13
N GLY A 22 2.54 4.37 9.20
CA GLY A 22 2.38 4.08 7.78
C GLY A 22 3.60 3.39 7.18
N TRP A 23 4.81 3.89 7.46
CA TRP A 23 6.06 3.25 7.04
C TRP A 23 6.23 1.86 7.64
N LEU A 24 5.92 1.69 8.93
CA LEU A 24 5.98 0.38 9.58
C LEU A 24 5.02 -0.61 8.93
N CYS A 25 3.77 -0.22 8.70
CA CYS A 25 2.78 -1.04 8.01
C CYS A 25 3.24 -1.42 6.59
N LEU A 26 3.81 -0.47 5.84
CA LEU A 26 4.33 -0.73 4.50
C LEU A 26 5.47 -1.76 4.53
N VAL A 27 6.43 -1.62 5.44
CA VAL A 27 7.52 -2.59 5.61
C VAL A 27 6.98 -3.97 5.99
N CYS A 28 6.03 -4.03 6.93
CA CYS A 28 5.38 -5.30 7.31
C CYS A 28 4.67 -5.96 6.12
N LEU A 29 3.97 -5.19 5.28
CA LEU A 29 3.32 -5.71 4.07
C LEU A 29 4.35 -6.34 3.13
N TRP A 30 5.50 -5.69 2.91
CA TRP A 30 6.58 -6.26 2.09
C TRP A 30 7.15 -7.56 2.67
N ILE A 31 7.40 -7.60 3.99
CA ILE A 31 7.93 -8.80 4.65
C ILE A 31 6.96 -9.98 4.47
N ILE A 32 5.68 -9.77 4.78
CA ILE A 32 4.65 -10.82 4.67
C ILE A 32 4.50 -11.28 3.21
N SER A 33 4.46 -10.34 2.26
CA SER A 33 4.34 -10.69 0.84
C SER A 33 5.55 -11.49 0.36
N LEU A 34 6.76 -11.16 0.80
CA LEU A 34 7.98 -11.86 0.41
C LEU A 34 8.08 -13.26 1.03
N GLU A 35 7.72 -13.41 2.31
CA GLU A 35 7.74 -14.72 3.00
C GLU A 35 6.85 -15.76 2.31
N GLY A 36 5.68 -15.35 1.80
CA GLY A 36 4.76 -16.26 1.11
C GLY A 36 4.93 -16.34 -0.41
N TYR A 37 5.81 -15.54 -1.03
CA TYR A 37 5.81 -15.34 -2.47
C TYR A 37 6.20 -16.60 -3.28
N ASP A 38 7.18 -17.35 -2.77
CA ASP A 38 7.71 -18.53 -3.46
C ASP A 38 6.73 -19.69 -3.46
N ASP A 39 5.88 -19.77 -2.44
CA ASP A 39 4.85 -20.81 -2.30
C ASP A 39 3.62 -20.57 -3.19
N LEU A 40 3.49 -19.37 -3.76
CA LEU A 40 2.35 -19.04 -4.60
C LEU A 40 2.47 -19.65 -6.01
N PRO A 41 1.35 -20.18 -6.55
CA PRO A 41 1.26 -20.54 -7.95
C PRO A 41 1.39 -19.28 -8.83
N GLU A 42 1.71 -19.47 -10.11
CA GLU A 42 1.92 -18.35 -11.04
C GLU A 42 0.69 -17.43 -11.18
N ILE A 43 -0.52 -18.00 -11.03
CA ILE A 43 -1.80 -17.31 -11.07
C ILE A 43 -2.51 -17.47 -9.72
N ILE A 44 -2.92 -16.34 -9.13
CA ILE A 44 -3.60 -16.27 -7.83
C ILE A 44 -4.93 -15.50 -7.94
N PRO A 45 -5.88 -15.73 -7.03
CA PRO A 45 -7.03 -14.83 -6.85
C PRO A 45 -6.58 -13.39 -6.57
N THR A 46 -7.09 -12.43 -7.31
CA THR A 46 -6.75 -11.01 -7.16
C THR A 46 -7.93 -10.15 -6.72
N HIS A 47 -9.16 -10.61 -6.96
CA HIS A 47 -10.37 -9.91 -6.54
C HIS A 47 -11.41 -10.89 -5.97
N PHE A 48 -12.05 -10.46 -4.89
CA PHE A 48 -13.15 -11.17 -4.24
C PHE A 48 -14.39 -10.27 -4.30
N ASN A 49 -15.53 -10.84 -4.68
CA ASN A 49 -16.80 -10.12 -4.70
C ASN A 49 -17.34 -9.92 -3.27
N ALA A 50 -18.49 -9.23 -3.14
CA ALA A 50 -19.13 -8.98 -1.84
C ALA A 50 -19.58 -10.27 -1.11
N SER A 51 -19.66 -11.39 -1.83
CA SER A 51 -19.96 -12.73 -1.29
C SER A 51 -18.70 -13.52 -0.90
N MET A 52 -17.51 -12.89 -0.94
CA MET A 52 -16.20 -13.53 -0.71
C MET A 52 -15.82 -14.60 -1.74
N GLU A 53 -16.44 -14.58 -2.92
CA GLU A 53 -16.09 -15.49 -4.01
C GLU A 53 -15.04 -14.86 -4.91
N VAL A 54 -14.08 -15.66 -5.37
CA VAL A 54 -13.08 -15.20 -6.34
C VAL A 54 -13.77 -14.93 -7.67
N ASN A 55 -13.68 -13.69 -8.16
CA ASN A 55 -14.20 -13.31 -9.47
C ASN A 55 -13.13 -12.73 -10.41
N ASP A 56 -11.89 -12.64 -9.97
CA ASP A 56 -10.75 -12.31 -10.82
C ASP A 56 -9.46 -13.04 -10.39
N TYR A 57 -8.61 -13.33 -11.37
CA TYR A 57 -7.32 -13.98 -11.19
C TYR A 57 -6.23 -13.20 -11.93
N GLY A 58 -5.02 -13.20 -11.38
CA GLY A 58 -3.89 -12.51 -11.98
C GLY A 58 -2.55 -13.12 -11.61
N SER A 59 -1.48 -12.54 -12.14
CA SER A 59 -0.12 -12.98 -11.82
C SER A 59 0.19 -12.81 -10.33
N LYS A 60 0.92 -13.74 -9.72
CA LYS A 60 1.42 -13.58 -8.35
C LYS A 60 2.31 -12.35 -8.15
N MET A 61 2.87 -11.80 -9.23
CA MET A 61 3.58 -10.51 -9.20
C MET A 61 2.73 -9.36 -8.65
N THR A 62 1.40 -9.45 -8.76
CA THR A 62 0.49 -8.43 -8.22
C THR A 62 0.67 -8.21 -6.70
N MET A 63 1.03 -9.25 -5.93
CA MET A 63 1.31 -9.11 -4.48
C MET A 63 2.48 -8.18 -4.15
N LEU A 64 3.46 -8.07 -5.05
CA LEU A 64 4.65 -7.22 -4.86
C LEU A 64 4.47 -5.82 -5.46
N VAL A 65 3.63 -5.70 -6.49
CA VAL A 65 3.41 -4.43 -7.20
C VAL A 65 2.34 -3.57 -6.54
N LEU A 66 1.33 -4.17 -5.92
CA LEU A 66 0.24 -3.42 -5.25
C LEU A 66 0.75 -2.43 -4.19
N PRO A 67 1.68 -2.78 -3.28
CA PRO A 67 2.25 -1.83 -2.32
C PRO A 67 2.99 -0.65 -2.96
N VAL A 68 3.42 -0.77 -4.22
CA VAL A 68 4.13 0.29 -4.98
C VAL A 68 3.16 1.26 -5.66
N ILE A 69 2.02 0.77 -6.15
CA ILE A 69 1.05 1.59 -6.90
C ILE A 69 0.03 2.26 -5.98
N LEU A 70 -0.26 1.69 -4.81
CA LEU A 70 -1.23 2.25 -3.86
C LEU A 70 -0.80 3.49 -3.03
N PRO A 71 0.47 3.94 -2.93
CA PRO A 71 0.81 5.12 -2.15
C PRO A 71 0.82 6.36 -3.04
N SER A 72 -0.36 6.85 -3.44
CA SER A 72 -0.53 8.26 -3.78
C SER A 72 -1.50 8.87 -2.77
N PRO A 73 -1.04 9.76 -1.87
CA PRO A 73 -1.91 10.42 -0.92
C PRO A 73 -2.77 11.42 -1.70
N PHE A 74 -4.07 11.17 -1.75
CA PHE A 74 -5.09 12.16 -2.08
C PHE A 74 -6.11 12.18 -0.94
#